data_AF-A0A4R2IG23-F1
#
_entry.id   AF-A0A4R2IG23-F1
#
_cell.length_a   1.000
_cell.length_b   1.000
_cell.length_c   1.000
_cell.angle_alpha   90.00
_cell.angle_beta   90.00
_cell.angle_gamma   90.00
#
_symmetry.space_group_name_H-M   'P 1'
#
loop_
_entity.id
_entity.type
_entity.pdbx_description
1 polymer ?
#
loop_
_entity_poly.entity_id
_entity_poly.type
_entity_poly.pdbx_seq_one_letter_code
_entity_poly.pdbx_strand_id
1 'polypeptide(L)'
;MNLLARSLTAAVASLSMSAAFAANPAPRAMADDVYWTADVPAPPSQAAVRSAAPAGPAASPGADDVGDADSFGRNLTWLGLTDGAIELSPDCSSGAEHCQILAPAPAATAYSFHDVGRIKLPKNATNSLLCYWFSPVLSVSYDNPTASPVVARLTVVPSVTVENPVLDDPSLIDPNTGLPFGGSLLTAVTSSERFEVPLTPGQHLFQRERDSAVCIAGLVSKQSLMQNYGLSEAQARQFFKKPTTLRLNVEGSAQFVGDASLYFGLRVVGD
;
A
#
# COMPACT_ATOMS: atom_id res chain seq x y z
N MET A 1 -47.60 71.20 35.30
CA MET A 1 -48.36 70.01 35.76
C MET A 1 -47.37 68.91 36.07
N ASN A 2 -47.33 68.54 37.35
CA ASN A 2 -46.71 67.36 37.96
C ASN A 2 -47.05 66.08 37.15
N LEU A 3 -46.29 64.98 37.11
CA LEU A 3 -45.70 64.12 38.14
C LEU A 3 -44.74 63.15 37.40
N LEU A 4 -43.51 62.90 37.85
CA LEU A 4 -43.05 61.65 38.52
C LEU A 4 -43.15 60.38 37.63
N ALA A 5 -42.17 59.47 37.53
CA ALA A 5 -41.19 59.07 38.52
C ALA A 5 -39.96 58.37 37.91
N ARG A 6 -38.87 58.48 38.68
CA ARG A 6 -37.58 57.80 38.60
C ARG A 6 -37.71 56.27 38.68
N SER A 7 -36.71 55.54 38.18
CA SER A 7 -35.67 54.88 39.02
C SER A 7 -35.00 53.70 38.31
N LEU A 8 -33.67 53.63 38.45
CA LEU A 8 -32.78 52.47 38.72
C LEU A 8 -33.36 51.06 38.44
N THR A 9 -32.65 50.07 37.89
CA THR A 9 -31.40 49.52 38.42
C THR A 9 -30.90 48.37 37.53
N ALA A 10 -29.58 48.14 37.61
CA ALA A 10 -28.90 46.85 37.60
C ALA A 10 -28.87 46.01 36.32
N ALA A 11 -27.69 46.04 35.69
CA ALA A 11 -27.10 44.87 35.07
C ALA A 11 -26.96 43.74 36.12
N VAL A 12 -27.48 42.57 35.80
CA VAL A 12 -27.01 41.30 36.34
C VAL A 12 -26.77 40.39 35.16
N ALA A 13 -25.49 40.13 34.92
CA ALA A 13 -25.04 39.05 34.06
C ALA A 13 -25.34 37.72 34.76
N SER A 14 -26.04 36.82 34.08
CA SER A 14 -26.07 35.40 34.42
C SER A 14 -25.89 34.57 33.15
N LEU A 15 -24.86 33.74 33.22
CA LEU A 15 -24.43 32.79 32.22
C LEU A 15 -25.53 31.80 31.85
N SER A 16 -25.64 31.50 30.56
CA SER A 16 -25.78 30.11 30.10
C SER A 16 -25.20 29.96 28.70
N MET A 17 -23.96 29.47 28.66
CA MET A 17 -23.37 28.84 27.49
C MET A 17 -24.24 27.64 27.11
N SER A 18 -25.09 27.78 26.11
CA SER A 18 -25.58 26.63 25.35
C SER A 18 -24.55 26.32 24.28
N ALA A 19 -23.49 25.61 24.68
CA ALA A 19 -22.66 24.86 23.75
C ALA A 19 -23.56 23.78 23.15
N ALA A 20 -24.17 24.07 22.00
CA ALA A 20 -24.66 23.04 21.12
C ALA A 20 -23.42 22.27 20.67
N PHE A 21 -23.14 21.15 21.35
CA PHE A 21 -22.35 20.07 20.77
C PHE A 21 -23.11 19.64 19.51
N ALA A 22 -22.78 20.27 18.39
CA ALA A 22 -22.97 19.66 17.10
C ALA A 22 -22.20 18.34 17.20
N ALA A 23 -22.94 17.24 17.29
CA ALA A 23 -22.38 15.92 17.07
C ALA A 23 -21.72 16.00 15.70
N ASN A 24 -20.39 16.11 15.69
CA ASN A 24 -19.62 15.79 14.50
C ASN A 24 -20.15 14.42 14.08
N PRO A 25 -20.74 14.26 12.88
CA PRO A 25 -20.86 12.92 12.35
C PRO A 25 -19.44 12.38 12.42
N ALA A 26 -19.25 11.31 13.20
CA ALA A 26 -17.99 10.59 13.24
C ALA A 26 -17.51 10.50 11.80
N PRO A 27 -16.22 10.81 11.51
CA PRO A 27 -15.72 10.64 10.16
C PRO A 27 -16.20 9.25 9.74
N ARG A 28 -17.02 9.21 8.67
CA ARG A 28 -17.32 7.96 8.01
C ARG A 28 -15.94 7.35 7.85
N ALA A 29 -15.69 6.25 8.55
CA ALA A 29 -14.57 5.42 8.25
C ALA A 29 -14.66 5.25 6.73
N MET A 30 -13.73 5.88 6.00
CA MET A 30 -13.33 5.27 4.77
C MET A 30 -13.02 3.85 5.23
N ALA A 31 -13.80 2.89 4.74
CA ALA A 31 -13.33 1.52 4.79
C ALA A 31 -12.00 1.62 4.05
N ASP A 32 -10.92 1.77 4.81
CA ASP A 32 -9.64 1.27 4.42
C ASP A 32 -9.98 -0.20 4.14
N ASP A 33 -10.15 -0.52 2.86
CA ASP A 33 -9.99 -1.90 2.41
C ASP A 33 -8.52 -2.22 2.70
N VAL A 34 -8.23 -2.47 3.99
CA VAL A 34 -6.95 -3.00 4.44
C VAL A 34 -6.94 -4.41 3.89
N TYR A 35 -6.50 -4.53 2.64
CA TYR A 35 -6.14 -5.80 2.06
C TYR A 35 -5.07 -6.38 2.98
N TRP A 36 -5.44 -7.38 3.76
CA TRP A 36 -4.51 -8.12 4.59
C TRP A 36 -3.56 -8.86 3.66
N THR A 37 -2.39 -8.28 3.47
CA THR A 37 -1.34 -8.83 2.63
C THR A 37 -0.27 -9.43 3.52
N ALA A 38 0.66 -10.18 2.94
CA ALA A 38 1.80 -10.65 3.71
C ALA A 38 2.61 -9.48 4.32
N ASP A 39 2.58 -8.31 3.68
CA ASP A 39 3.39 -7.15 4.09
C ASP A 39 2.76 -6.33 5.22
N VAL A 40 1.43 -6.28 5.30
CA VAL A 40 0.69 -5.69 6.41
C VAL A 40 -0.11 -6.80 7.10
N PRO A 41 0.50 -7.54 8.04
CA PRO A 41 -0.17 -8.64 8.72
C PRO A 41 -1.32 -8.14 9.59
N ALA A 42 -2.33 -8.99 9.78
CA ALA A 42 -3.39 -8.72 10.75
C ALA A 42 -2.81 -8.59 12.16
N PRO A 43 -3.35 -7.69 13.00
CA PRO A 43 -2.93 -7.59 14.39
C PRO A 43 -3.15 -8.94 15.10
N PRO A 44 -2.19 -9.42 15.91
CA PRO A 44 -2.33 -10.71 16.57
C PRO A 44 -3.57 -10.70 17.47
N SER A 45 -4.41 -11.74 17.39
CA SER A 45 -5.42 -11.97 18.41
C SER A 45 -4.70 -12.20 19.73
N GLN A 46 -5.05 -11.48 20.80
CA GLN A 46 -4.44 -11.63 22.12
C GLN A 46 -4.72 -13.05 22.67
N ALA A 47 -3.89 -14.01 22.30
CA ALA A 47 -3.83 -15.30 22.96
C ALA A 47 -3.12 -15.10 24.29
N ALA A 48 -3.80 -15.50 25.38
CA ALA A 48 -3.33 -15.27 26.75
C ALA A 48 -1.92 -15.84 26.97
N VAL A 49 -1.01 -14.97 27.40
CA VAL A 49 0.35 -15.31 27.82
C VAL A 49 0.28 -16.31 28.97
N ARG A 50 0.70 -17.55 28.72
CA ARG A 50 0.96 -18.53 29.79
C ARG A 50 2.45 -18.50 30.09
N SER A 51 2.79 -18.03 31.29
CA SER A 51 4.17 -18.03 31.80
C SER A 51 4.71 -19.46 31.90
N ALA A 52 5.85 -19.73 31.27
CA ALA A 52 6.55 -21.00 31.35
C ALA A 52 7.64 -20.99 32.45
N ALA A 53 7.78 -22.12 33.15
CA ALA A 53 8.81 -22.39 34.16
C ALA A 53 10.20 -22.58 33.50
N PRO A 54 11.32 -22.48 34.26
CA PRO A 54 12.65 -22.41 33.67
C PRO A 54 13.19 -23.79 33.31
N ALA A 55 13.78 -23.98 32.12
CA ALA A 55 14.69 -25.10 31.84
C ALA A 55 15.48 -24.98 30.51
N GLY A 56 16.72 -25.49 30.56
CA GLY A 56 17.42 -26.09 29.40
C GLY A 56 18.25 -25.15 28.53
N PRO A 57 19.14 -25.69 27.66
CA PRO A 57 19.83 -24.90 26.65
C PRO A 57 18.79 -24.10 25.86
N ALA A 58 19.09 -22.82 25.61
CA ALA A 58 18.12 -21.86 25.09
C ALA A 58 17.36 -22.45 23.91
N ALA A 59 16.04 -22.61 24.06
CA ALA A 59 15.17 -23.00 22.98
C ALA A 59 15.35 -22.02 21.82
N SER A 60 15.27 -22.51 20.58
CA SER A 60 15.19 -21.62 19.42
C SER A 60 14.03 -20.65 19.62
N PRO A 61 14.19 -19.35 19.30
CA PRO A 61 13.15 -18.36 19.53
C PRO A 61 11.82 -18.78 18.89
N GLY A 62 10.73 -18.58 19.63
CA GLY A 62 9.38 -18.82 19.15
C GLY A 62 8.88 -17.66 18.29
N ALA A 63 7.72 -17.84 17.64
CA ALA A 63 7.08 -16.76 16.88
C ALA A 63 6.79 -15.52 17.76
N ASP A 64 6.50 -15.71 19.05
CA ASP A 64 6.29 -14.62 20.01
C ASP A 64 7.56 -13.78 20.24
N ASP A 65 8.75 -14.37 20.05
CA ASP A 65 10.03 -13.69 20.28
C ASP A 65 10.51 -12.91 19.04
N VAL A 66 10.25 -13.43 17.83
CA VAL A 66 10.87 -12.94 16.59
C VAL A 66 9.89 -12.68 15.44
N GLY A 67 8.58 -12.84 15.67
CA GLY A 67 7.54 -12.71 14.66
C GLY A 67 7.47 -13.94 13.75
N ASP A 68 8.46 -14.09 12.85
CA ASP A 68 8.59 -15.23 11.94
C ASP A 68 9.77 -16.13 12.36
N ALA A 69 9.45 -17.13 13.18
CA ALA A 69 10.42 -18.10 13.66
C ALA A 69 11.02 -18.99 12.56
N ASP A 70 10.34 -19.18 11.42
CA ASP A 70 10.87 -20.01 10.31
C ASP A 70 12.05 -19.32 9.60
N SER A 71 12.05 -17.98 9.59
CA SER A 71 13.10 -17.14 8.99
C SER A 71 14.33 -16.92 9.89
N PHE A 72 14.17 -17.09 11.21
CA PHE A 72 15.20 -16.73 12.18
C PHE A 72 16.50 -17.52 12.00
N GLY A 73 17.64 -16.81 11.96
CA GLY A 73 18.97 -17.39 11.82
C GLY A 73 19.34 -17.83 10.39
N ARG A 74 18.49 -17.55 9.39
CA ARG A 74 18.80 -17.79 7.98
C ARG A 74 19.60 -16.66 7.36
N ASN A 75 20.33 -16.98 6.30
CA ASN A 75 21.13 -16.00 5.55
C ASN A 75 20.28 -15.33 4.48
N LEU A 76 20.31 -14.00 4.45
CA LEU A 76 19.66 -13.24 3.41
C LEU A 76 20.41 -13.43 2.07
N THR A 77 19.65 -13.79 1.03
CA THR A 77 20.11 -13.99 -0.34
C THR A 77 19.47 -12.94 -1.25
N TRP A 78 20.30 -12.29 -2.08
CA TRP A 78 19.81 -11.40 -3.13
C TRP A 78 19.27 -12.22 -4.30
N LEU A 79 17.98 -12.11 -4.58
CA LEU A 79 17.29 -12.95 -5.57
C LEU A 79 17.16 -12.27 -6.94
N GLY A 80 17.19 -10.95 -6.99
CA GLY A 80 17.20 -10.22 -8.25
C GLY A 80 16.71 -8.79 -8.15
N LEU A 81 16.75 -8.13 -9.31
CA LEU A 81 16.25 -6.78 -9.56
C LEU A 81 15.47 -6.81 -10.87
N THR A 82 14.36 -6.09 -10.91
CA THR A 82 13.69 -5.66 -12.14
C THR A 82 13.32 -4.19 -11.98
N ASP A 83 12.99 -3.56 -13.09
CA ASP A 83 12.50 -2.19 -13.12
C ASP A 83 11.52 -2.01 -14.27
N GLY A 84 10.83 -0.87 -14.25
CA GLY A 84 10.02 -0.43 -15.37
C GLY A 84 9.70 1.05 -15.26
N ALA A 85 9.33 1.63 -16.41
CA ALA A 85 9.01 3.03 -16.55
C ALA A 85 7.59 3.18 -17.08
N ILE A 86 6.86 4.13 -16.53
CA ILE A 86 5.52 4.52 -16.97
C ILE A 86 5.55 6.00 -17.31
N GLU A 87 4.98 6.33 -18.47
CA GLU A 87 4.76 7.70 -18.89
C GLU A 87 3.28 8.06 -18.76
N LEU A 88 3.00 9.21 -18.16
CA LEU A 88 1.71 9.86 -18.27
C LEU A 88 1.92 11.11 -19.10
N SER A 89 1.32 11.19 -20.28
CA SER A 89 1.52 12.34 -21.17
C SER A 89 0.27 12.66 -21.98
N PRO A 90 0.17 13.85 -22.59
CA PRO A 90 -1.02 14.23 -23.35
C PRO A 90 -1.21 13.42 -24.65
N ASP A 91 -0.16 12.77 -25.16
CA ASP A 91 -0.18 12.15 -26.49
C ASP A 91 0.53 10.79 -26.61
N CYS A 92 1.31 10.36 -25.61
CA CYS A 92 2.10 9.13 -25.65
C CYS A 92 2.98 8.97 -26.91
N SER A 93 3.45 10.09 -27.46
CA SER A 93 4.20 10.10 -28.72
C SER A 93 5.67 9.66 -28.59
N SER A 94 6.18 9.51 -27.36
CA SER A 94 7.56 9.13 -27.06
C SER A 94 7.93 7.70 -27.47
N GLY A 95 6.93 6.82 -27.65
CA GLY A 95 7.13 5.39 -27.85
C GLY A 95 7.43 4.61 -26.57
N ALA A 96 7.16 5.18 -25.39
CA ALA A 96 7.25 4.45 -24.12
C ALA A 96 6.36 3.20 -24.13
N GLU A 97 6.89 2.07 -23.63
CA GLU A 97 6.18 0.78 -23.58
C GLU A 97 4.90 0.87 -22.73
N HIS A 98 4.98 1.56 -21.60
CA HIS A 98 3.85 1.83 -20.73
C HIS A 98 3.56 3.33 -20.75
N CYS A 99 2.52 3.73 -21.49
CA CYS A 99 2.08 5.11 -21.52
C CYS A 99 0.56 5.22 -21.38
N GLN A 100 0.11 6.23 -20.61
CA GLN A 100 -1.29 6.61 -20.48
C GLN A 100 -1.49 8.03 -20.99
N ILE A 101 -2.43 8.19 -21.92
CA ILE A 101 -2.88 9.50 -22.39
C ILE A 101 -3.67 10.19 -21.26
N LEU A 102 -3.23 11.39 -20.89
CA LEU A 102 -3.86 12.25 -19.91
C LEU A 102 -5.08 12.95 -20.50
N ALA A 103 -6.23 12.80 -19.85
CA ALA A 103 -7.40 13.60 -20.12
C ALA A 103 -7.12 15.07 -19.79
N PRO A 104 -7.62 16.03 -20.60
CA PRO A 104 -7.43 17.45 -20.33
C PRO A 104 -8.06 17.82 -18.98
N ALA A 105 -7.34 18.65 -18.21
CA ALA A 105 -7.85 19.22 -16.98
C ALA A 105 -9.22 19.90 -17.21
N PRO A 106 -10.19 19.76 -16.29
CA PRO A 106 -10.06 19.22 -14.93
C PRO A 106 -10.34 17.71 -14.80
N ALA A 107 -10.48 16.97 -15.90
CA ALA A 107 -10.78 15.54 -15.83
C ALA A 107 -9.63 14.76 -15.18
N ALA A 108 -9.98 13.71 -14.42
CA ALA A 108 -9.01 12.76 -13.92
C ALA A 108 -8.80 11.63 -14.92
N THR A 109 -7.57 11.12 -14.99
CA THR A 109 -7.17 9.98 -15.81
C THR A 109 -6.85 8.83 -14.88
N ALA A 110 -7.60 7.73 -14.97
CA ALA A 110 -7.22 6.48 -14.33
C ALA A 110 -6.22 5.73 -15.21
N TYR A 111 -5.29 5.01 -14.59
CA TYR A 111 -4.34 4.16 -15.28
C TYR A 111 -4.13 2.86 -14.52
N SER A 112 -3.84 1.79 -15.26
CA SER A 112 -3.50 0.49 -14.70
C SER A 112 -2.57 -0.23 -15.66
N PHE A 113 -1.37 -0.53 -15.19
CA PHE A 113 -0.35 -1.24 -15.93
C PHE A 113 0.00 -2.51 -15.16
N HIS A 114 -0.06 -3.62 -15.87
CA HIS A 114 0.34 -4.92 -15.34
C HIS A 114 1.69 -5.30 -15.92
N ASP A 115 2.47 -6.03 -15.12
CA ASP A 115 3.72 -6.63 -15.59
C ASP A 115 4.73 -5.62 -16.15
N VAL A 116 4.82 -4.47 -15.46
CA VAL A 116 5.74 -3.34 -15.73
C VAL A 116 7.21 -3.76 -15.54
N GLY A 117 7.43 -4.78 -14.72
CA GLY A 117 8.71 -5.44 -14.54
C GLY A 117 8.48 -6.86 -14.00
N ARG A 118 9.41 -7.79 -14.26
CA ARG A 118 9.25 -9.19 -13.83
C ARG A 118 10.55 -9.85 -13.40
N ILE A 119 10.44 -10.72 -12.39
CA ILE A 119 11.51 -11.58 -11.90
C ILE A 119 11.04 -13.02 -11.94
N LYS A 120 11.83 -13.91 -12.55
CA LYS A 120 11.59 -15.36 -12.52
C LYS A 120 12.57 -16.02 -11.55
N LEU A 121 12.04 -16.50 -10.44
CA LEU A 121 12.80 -17.22 -9.41
C LEU A 121 12.83 -18.72 -9.73
N PRO A 122 14.01 -19.36 -9.69
CA PRO A 122 14.10 -20.80 -9.86
C PRO A 122 13.50 -21.54 -8.66
N LYS A 123 13.41 -22.87 -8.76
CA LYS A 123 13.06 -23.72 -7.62
C LYS A 123 14.04 -23.51 -6.47
N ASN A 124 13.54 -23.51 -5.24
CA ASN A 124 14.34 -23.36 -4.03
C ASN A 124 15.17 -22.06 -4.01
N ALA A 125 14.64 -20.97 -4.60
CA ALA A 125 15.29 -19.67 -4.55
C ALA A 125 15.35 -19.10 -3.13
N THR A 126 14.42 -19.50 -2.26
CA THR A 126 14.33 -19.09 -0.86
C THR A 126 13.71 -20.22 -0.02
N ASN A 127 13.83 -20.14 1.29
CA ASN A 127 13.35 -21.18 2.22
C ASN A 127 11.95 -20.90 2.80
N SER A 128 11.71 -19.68 3.26
CA SER A 128 10.53 -19.31 4.05
C SER A 128 10.02 -17.89 3.81
N LEU A 129 10.83 -16.98 3.25
CA LEU A 129 10.48 -15.56 3.14
C LEU A 129 10.95 -14.96 1.81
N LEU A 130 10.05 -14.27 1.12
CA LEU A 130 10.39 -13.29 0.10
C LEU A 130 10.13 -11.90 0.67
N CYS A 131 11.10 -10.99 0.51
CA CYS A 131 10.96 -9.58 0.86
C CYS A 131 11.38 -8.72 -0.33
N TYR A 132 10.84 -7.51 -0.42
CA TYR A 132 11.18 -6.57 -1.47
C TYR A 132 11.84 -5.31 -0.91
N TRP A 133 12.68 -4.67 -1.73
CA TRP A 133 13.04 -3.27 -1.61
C TRP A 133 12.54 -2.55 -2.88
N PHE A 134 11.60 -1.64 -2.69
CA PHE A 134 10.94 -0.91 -3.75
C PHE A 134 11.41 0.54 -3.77
N SER A 135 11.83 1.03 -4.93
CA SER A 135 12.39 2.38 -5.10
C SER A 135 11.71 3.10 -6.26
N PRO A 136 10.59 3.78 -6.02
CA PRO A 136 9.99 4.71 -6.97
C PRO A 136 10.88 5.96 -7.13
N VAL A 137 10.92 6.45 -8.36
CA VAL A 137 11.41 7.77 -8.72
C VAL A 137 10.33 8.41 -9.58
N LEU A 138 9.62 9.37 -9.01
CA LEU A 138 8.48 10.01 -9.67
C LEU A 138 8.90 11.43 -10.06
N SER A 139 8.81 11.76 -11.34
CA SER A 139 9.02 13.13 -11.85
C SER A 139 7.71 13.59 -12.44
N VAL A 140 7.11 14.65 -11.90
CA VAL A 140 5.73 15.03 -12.21
C VAL A 140 5.67 16.53 -12.46
N SER A 141 5.12 16.91 -13.61
CA SER A 141 4.79 18.27 -13.96
C SER A 141 3.30 18.47 -13.74
N TYR A 142 2.92 19.25 -12.72
CA TYR A 142 1.54 19.64 -12.46
C TYR A 142 1.21 20.96 -13.15
N ASP A 143 -0.02 21.09 -13.63
CA ASP A 143 -0.48 22.27 -14.36
C ASP A 143 -1.92 22.62 -14.03
N ASN A 144 -2.17 23.90 -13.70
CA ASN A 144 -3.52 24.43 -13.51
C ASN A 144 -3.86 25.43 -14.62
N PRO A 145 -4.43 24.98 -15.76
CA PRO A 145 -4.80 25.86 -16.85
C PRO A 145 -6.10 26.66 -16.59
N THR A 146 -6.73 26.47 -15.42
CA THR A 146 -8.03 27.09 -15.11
C THR A 146 -7.87 28.49 -14.50
N ALA A 147 -8.97 29.23 -14.42
CA ALA A 147 -9.01 30.56 -13.81
C ALA A 147 -9.19 30.54 -12.27
N SER A 148 -9.18 29.36 -11.63
CA SER A 148 -9.42 29.21 -10.19
C SER A 148 -8.34 28.35 -9.53
N PRO A 149 -8.04 28.56 -8.23
CA PRO A 149 -7.15 27.66 -7.50
C PRO A 149 -7.69 26.23 -7.49
N VAL A 150 -6.80 25.25 -7.61
CA VAL A 150 -7.14 23.82 -7.61
C VAL A 150 -6.18 23.04 -6.71
N VAL A 151 -6.52 21.78 -6.44
CA VAL A 151 -5.59 20.80 -5.87
C VAL A 151 -5.31 19.76 -6.95
N ALA A 152 -4.09 19.76 -7.46
CA ALA A 152 -3.61 18.72 -8.36
C ALA A 152 -3.37 17.42 -7.58
N ARG A 153 -3.58 16.29 -8.24
CA ARG A 153 -3.55 14.98 -7.60
C ARG A 153 -2.82 13.95 -8.45
N LEU A 154 -1.97 13.17 -7.79
CA LEU A 154 -1.41 11.94 -8.33
C LEU A 154 -1.57 10.85 -7.27
N THR A 155 -2.21 9.74 -7.63
CA THR A 155 -2.25 8.53 -6.82
C THR A 155 -1.45 7.45 -7.53
N VAL A 156 -0.60 6.74 -6.81
CA VAL A 156 0.20 5.61 -7.30
C VAL A 156 0.01 4.43 -6.34
N VAL A 157 -0.41 3.28 -6.85
CA VAL A 157 -0.69 2.07 -6.07
C VAL A 157 0.08 0.90 -6.72
N PRO A 158 1.29 0.61 -6.24
CA PRO A 158 2.06 -0.54 -6.70
C PRO A 158 1.57 -1.84 -6.03
N SER A 159 1.58 -2.92 -6.82
CA SER A 159 1.31 -4.28 -6.33
C SER A 159 2.20 -5.29 -7.04
N VAL A 160 2.30 -6.49 -6.49
CA VAL A 160 3.03 -7.61 -7.10
C VAL A 160 2.10 -8.79 -7.28
N THR A 161 2.01 -9.30 -8.51
CA THR A 161 1.42 -10.61 -8.76
C THR A 161 2.49 -11.68 -8.56
N VAL A 162 2.20 -12.64 -7.70
CA VAL A 162 3.04 -13.78 -7.39
C VAL A 162 2.45 -15.02 -8.04
N GLU A 163 3.06 -15.50 -9.12
CA GLU A 163 2.67 -16.72 -9.81
C GLU A 163 3.44 -17.92 -9.25
N ASN A 164 2.73 -18.95 -8.81
CA ASN A 164 3.34 -20.18 -8.29
C ASN A 164 2.47 -21.39 -8.61
N PRO A 165 3.02 -22.49 -9.16
CA PRO A 165 2.24 -23.68 -9.52
C PRO A 165 1.52 -24.38 -8.35
N VAL A 166 1.88 -24.10 -7.09
CA VAL A 166 1.11 -24.60 -5.93
C VAL A 166 -0.27 -23.97 -5.88
N LEU A 167 -0.40 -22.73 -6.34
CA LEU A 167 -1.65 -21.97 -6.35
C LEU A 167 -2.60 -22.39 -7.49
N ASP A 168 -2.18 -23.28 -8.39
CA ASP A 168 -3.03 -23.84 -9.45
C ASP A 168 -4.05 -24.88 -8.91
N ASP A 169 -3.90 -25.31 -7.66
CA ASP A 169 -4.84 -26.25 -7.04
C ASP A 169 -6.22 -25.57 -6.87
N PRO A 170 -7.29 -26.06 -7.53
CA PRO A 170 -8.60 -25.42 -7.46
C PRO A 170 -9.27 -25.52 -6.08
N SER A 171 -8.72 -26.34 -5.17
CA SER A 171 -9.17 -26.41 -3.78
C SER A 171 -8.60 -25.30 -2.91
N LEU A 172 -7.54 -24.61 -3.34
CA LEU A 172 -7.00 -23.44 -2.66
C LEU A 172 -7.83 -22.21 -3.03
N ILE A 173 -8.64 -21.77 -2.09
CA ILE A 173 -9.52 -20.61 -2.23
C ILE A 173 -8.83 -19.37 -1.70
N ASP A 174 -8.77 -18.32 -2.52
CA ASP A 174 -8.32 -17.01 -2.09
C ASP A 174 -9.35 -16.39 -1.13
N PRO A 175 -8.99 -16.13 0.13
CA PRO A 175 -9.92 -15.59 1.11
C PRO A 175 -10.40 -14.17 0.78
N ASN A 176 -9.70 -13.44 -0.09
CA ASN A 176 -10.10 -12.08 -0.48
C ASN A 176 -11.18 -12.07 -1.57
N THR A 177 -11.21 -13.10 -2.42
CA THR A 177 -12.13 -13.16 -3.57
C THR A 177 -13.21 -14.24 -3.43
N GLY A 178 -12.98 -15.24 -2.59
CA GLY A 178 -13.83 -16.43 -2.49
C GLY A 178 -13.73 -17.37 -3.70
N LEU A 179 -12.77 -17.15 -4.59
CA LEU A 179 -12.51 -17.95 -5.79
C LEU A 179 -11.16 -18.69 -5.66
N PRO A 180 -10.92 -19.76 -6.44
CA PRO A 180 -9.60 -20.37 -6.49
C PRO A 180 -8.50 -19.39 -6.89
N PHE A 181 -7.29 -19.52 -6.34
CA PHE A 181 -6.15 -18.64 -6.68
C PHE A 181 -5.78 -18.67 -8.17
N GLY A 182 -6.03 -19.78 -8.87
CA GLY A 182 -5.78 -19.88 -10.31
C GLY A 182 -4.32 -19.67 -10.70
N GLY A 183 -3.39 -20.14 -9.86
CA GLY A 183 -1.95 -20.08 -10.12
C GLY A 183 -1.26 -18.81 -9.64
N SER A 184 -1.99 -17.84 -9.08
CA SER A 184 -1.42 -16.58 -8.66
C SER A 184 -2.07 -15.99 -7.41
N LEU A 185 -1.33 -15.15 -6.70
CA LEU A 185 -1.89 -14.26 -5.68
C LEU A 185 -1.43 -12.82 -5.94
N LEU A 186 -2.25 -11.85 -5.56
CA LEU A 186 -1.91 -10.45 -5.57
C LEU A 186 -1.47 -10.03 -4.17
N THR A 187 -0.35 -9.33 -4.07
CA THR A 187 0.12 -8.73 -2.82
C THR A 187 0.40 -7.25 -3.02
N ALA A 188 0.02 -6.43 -2.04
CA ALA A 188 0.29 -5.00 -2.07
C ALA A 188 1.75 -4.73 -1.71
N VAL A 189 2.25 -3.57 -2.16
CA VAL A 189 3.51 -2.99 -1.71
C VAL A 189 3.14 -1.80 -0.82
N THR A 190 3.81 -1.63 0.32
CA THR A 190 3.51 -0.57 1.30
C THR A 190 3.97 0.84 0.87
N SER A 191 4.11 1.06 -0.44
CA SER A 191 4.52 2.33 -1.06
C SER A 191 3.41 2.92 -1.94
N SER A 192 2.15 2.71 -1.55
CA SER A 192 1.01 3.38 -2.17
C SER A 192 0.99 4.83 -1.71
N GLU A 193 1.00 5.76 -2.66
CA GLU A 193 1.15 7.19 -2.39
C GLU A 193 0.02 8.00 -3.00
N ARG A 194 -0.36 9.08 -2.31
CA ARG A 194 -1.29 10.09 -2.79
C ARG A 194 -0.72 11.48 -2.58
N PHE A 195 -0.33 12.11 -3.68
CA PHE A 195 0.16 13.48 -3.72
C PHE A 195 -0.99 14.44 -3.95
N GLU A 196 -1.09 15.48 -3.11
CA GLU A 196 -2.04 16.57 -3.27
C GLU A 196 -1.28 17.90 -3.26
N VAL A 197 -1.35 18.62 -4.38
CA VAL A 197 -0.56 19.84 -4.59
C VAL A 197 -1.50 21.02 -4.86
N PRO A 198 -1.62 22.00 -3.96
CA PRO A 198 -2.40 23.20 -4.24
C PRO A 198 -1.71 24.06 -5.30
N LEU A 199 -2.45 24.44 -6.33
CA LEU A 199 -1.98 25.27 -7.44
C LEU A 199 -2.87 26.50 -7.60
N THR A 200 -2.22 27.64 -7.79
CA THR A 200 -2.88 28.89 -8.20
C THR A 200 -3.26 28.86 -9.69
N PRO A 201 -4.17 29.73 -10.17
CA PRO A 201 -4.52 29.81 -11.59
C PRO A 201 -3.29 30.04 -12.49
N GLY A 202 -3.15 29.26 -13.56
CA GLY A 202 -2.04 29.35 -14.52
C GLY A 202 -0.69 28.85 -13.99
N GLN A 203 -0.66 28.24 -12.80
CA GLN A 203 0.59 27.74 -12.22
C GLN A 203 1.00 26.42 -12.84
N HIS A 204 2.28 26.35 -13.16
CA HIS A 204 3.01 25.13 -13.48
C HIS A 204 4.00 24.81 -12.36
N LEU A 205 4.08 23.54 -11.95
CA LEU A 205 5.02 23.09 -10.91
C LEU A 205 5.61 21.74 -11.28
N PHE A 206 6.93 21.64 -11.27
CA PHE A 206 7.63 20.37 -11.35
C PHE A 206 8.02 19.87 -9.96
N GLN A 207 7.75 18.60 -9.68
CA GLN A 207 8.18 17.91 -8.47
C GLN A 207 8.90 16.60 -8.81
N ARG A 208 9.86 16.24 -7.97
CA ARG A 208 10.53 14.94 -8.07
C ARG A 208 10.65 14.28 -6.71
N GLU A 209 10.05 13.11 -6.57
CA GLU A 209 10.01 12.32 -5.33
C GLU A 209 10.83 11.04 -5.45
N ARG A 210 11.47 10.66 -4.35
CA ARG A 210 12.35 9.49 -4.24
C ARG A 210 12.33 8.89 -2.85
N ASP A 211 11.30 8.10 -2.56
CA ASP A 211 11.19 7.40 -1.29
C ASP A 211 11.19 5.90 -1.52
N SER A 212 12.10 5.18 -0.85
CA SER A 212 12.15 3.72 -0.97
C SER A 212 11.44 3.06 0.19
N ALA A 213 10.61 2.06 -0.11
CA ALA A 213 9.96 1.20 0.87
C ALA A 213 10.63 -0.16 0.90
N VAL A 214 10.79 -0.70 2.10
CA VAL A 214 11.25 -2.07 2.35
C VAL A 214 10.10 -2.82 2.99
N CYS A 215 9.92 -4.09 2.62
CA CYS A 215 8.85 -4.90 3.21
C CYS A 215 8.93 -4.86 4.76
N ILE A 216 7.75 -4.80 5.40
CA ILE A 216 7.60 -4.77 6.86
C ILE A 216 7.65 -6.20 7.42
N ALA A 217 6.83 -7.08 6.84
CA ALA A 217 6.70 -8.48 7.27
C ALA A 217 7.07 -9.48 6.16
N GLY A 218 7.06 -9.05 4.90
CA GLY A 218 7.40 -9.90 3.76
C GLY A 218 6.49 -9.66 2.56
N LEU A 219 7.02 -9.81 1.35
CA LEU A 219 6.22 -9.96 0.14
C LEU A 219 5.34 -11.21 0.22
N VAL A 220 5.94 -12.31 0.69
CA VAL A 220 5.31 -13.62 0.96
C VAL A 220 6.14 -14.32 2.03
N SER A 221 5.53 -14.83 3.09
CA SER A 221 6.19 -15.71 4.06
C SER A 221 5.45 -17.05 4.20
N LYS A 222 6.15 -18.10 4.66
CA LYS A 222 5.52 -19.39 4.97
C LYS A 222 4.39 -19.21 5.97
N GLN A 223 4.60 -18.37 6.98
CA GLN A 223 3.59 -18.02 7.96
C GLN A 223 2.39 -17.32 7.32
N SER A 224 2.59 -16.33 6.45
CA SER A 224 1.49 -15.62 5.79
C SER A 224 0.68 -16.54 4.87
N LEU A 225 1.34 -17.46 4.14
CA LEU A 225 0.67 -18.47 3.33
C LEU A 225 -0.27 -19.34 4.17
N MET A 226 0.13 -19.69 5.39
CA MET A 226 -0.70 -20.51 6.28
C MET A 226 -1.80 -19.70 6.97
N GLN A 227 -1.45 -18.54 7.53
CA GLN A 227 -2.33 -17.76 8.39
C GLN A 227 -3.30 -16.88 7.60
N ASN A 228 -2.81 -16.21 6.55
CA ASN A 228 -3.60 -15.25 5.79
C ASN A 228 -4.29 -15.92 4.61
N TYR A 229 -3.66 -16.92 3.98
CA TYR A 229 -4.14 -17.57 2.76
C TYR A 229 -4.66 -19.01 2.97
N GLY A 230 -4.57 -19.54 4.20
CA GLY A 230 -5.18 -20.82 4.56
C GLY A 230 -4.47 -22.06 4.00
N LEU A 231 -3.25 -21.93 3.48
CA LEU A 231 -2.49 -23.09 2.99
C LEU A 231 -2.09 -24.01 4.16
N SER A 232 -2.11 -25.31 3.91
CA SER A 232 -1.48 -26.27 4.84
C SER A 232 0.03 -26.06 4.92
N GLU A 233 0.66 -26.52 6.00
CA GLU A 233 2.12 -26.46 6.13
C GLU A 233 2.84 -27.16 4.96
N ALA A 234 2.30 -28.28 4.46
CA ALA A 234 2.86 -28.99 3.31
C ALA A 234 2.79 -28.16 2.02
N GLN A 235 1.68 -27.47 1.78
CA GLN A 235 1.49 -26.58 0.62
C GLN A 235 2.40 -25.35 0.74
N ALA A 236 2.48 -24.71 1.91
CA ALA A 236 3.35 -23.56 2.14
C ALA A 236 4.85 -23.94 1.96
N ARG A 237 5.28 -25.12 2.44
CA ARG A 237 6.64 -25.63 2.17
C ARG A 237 6.85 -25.94 0.70
N GLN A 238 5.84 -26.43 0.00
CA GLN A 238 5.94 -26.73 -1.42
C GLN A 238 6.04 -25.46 -2.26
N PHE A 239 5.39 -24.37 -1.86
CA PHE A 239 5.43 -23.08 -2.53
C PHE A 239 6.88 -22.63 -2.79
N PHE A 240 7.71 -22.63 -1.74
CA PHE A 240 9.12 -22.23 -1.82
C PHE A 240 10.03 -23.22 -2.58
N LYS A 241 9.57 -24.45 -2.78
CA LYS A 241 10.28 -25.46 -3.60
C LYS A 241 9.97 -25.37 -5.09
N LYS A 242 8.98 -24.58 -5.47
CA LYS A 242 8.55 -24.39 -6.86
C LYS A 242 9.15 -23.11 -7.45
N PRO A 243 9.30 -23.04 -8.79
CA PRO A 243 9.64 -21.78 -9.42
C PRO A 243 8.51 -20.76 -9.17
N THR A 244 8.87 -19.50 -8.99
CA THR A 244 7.92 -18.41 -8.73
C THR A 244 8.20 -17.26 -9.68
N THR A 245 7.16 -16.68 -10.29
CA THR A 245 7.30 -15.43 -11.06
C THR A 245 6.71 -14.29 -10.25
N LEU A 246 7.45 -13.19 -10.14
CA LEU A 246 6.99 -11.95 -9.54
C LEU A 246 6.78 -10.93 -10.66
N ARG A 247 5.62 -10.30 -10.70
CA ARG A 247 5.29 -9.24 -11.68
C ARG A 247 4.87 -7.97 -10.97
N LEU A 248 5.57 -6.88 -11.26
CA LEU A 248 5.22 -5.57 -10.75
C LEU A 248 4.04 -5.01 -11.55
N ASN A 249 2.99 -4.59 -10.85
CA ASN A 249 1.86 -3.85 -11.41
C ASN A 249 1.82 -2.48 -10.75
N VAL A 250 1.30 -1.49 -11.47
CA VAL A 250 1.11 -0.14 -10.96
C VAL A 250 -0.20 0.40 -11.50
N GLU A 251 -1.07 0.83 -10.60
CA GLU A 251 -2.31 1.50 -10.95
C GLU A 251 -2.44 2.83 -10.21
N GLY A 252 -3.40 3.65 -10.62
CA GLY A 252 -3.62 4.92 -9.96
C GLY A 252 -4.46 5.89 -10.77
N SER A 253 -4.31 7.17 -10.43
CA SER A 253 -4.98 8.25 -11.15
C SER A 253 -4.18 9.54 -11.14
N ALA A 254 -4.37 10.36 -12.16
CA ALA A 254 -3.73 11.66 -12.32
C ALA A 254 -4.78 12.73 -12.65
N GLN A 255 -4.69 13.89 -12.01
CA GLN A 255 -5.56 15.04 -12.25
C GLN A 255 -4.74 16.33 -12.12
N PHE A 256 -4.86 17.24 -13.09
CA PHE A 256 -4.00 18.43 -13.21
C PHE A 256 -2.50 18.07 -13.30
N VAL A 257 -2.19 16.94 -13.93
CA VAL A 257 -0.84 16.54 -14.33
C VAL A 257 -0.71 16.87 -15.82
N GLY A 258 0.34 17.60 -16.20
CA GLY A 258 0.68 17.90 -17.60
C GLY A 258 1.50 16.78 -18.23
N ASP A 259 2.49 16.28 -17.48
CA ASP A 259 3.29 15.10 -17.83
C ASP A 259 3.85 14.46 -16.54
N ALA A 260 4.14 13.16 -16.60
CA ALA A 260 4.86 12.46 -15.56
C ALA A 260 5.70 11.31 -16.10
N SER A 261 6.87 11.13 -15.51
CA SER A 261 7.72 9.96 -15.67
C SER A 261 7.83 9.24 -14.33
N LEU A 262 7.26 8.04 -14.27
CA LEU A 262 7.22 7.21 -13.07
C LEU A 262 8.14 6.00 -13.29
N TYR A 263 9.27 5.97 -12.59
CA TYR A 263 10.22 4.87 -12.69
C TYR A 263 10.20 4.05 -11.41
N PHE A 264 10.13 2.73 -11.53
CA PHE A 264 9.99 1.82 -10.40
C PHE A 264 11.09 0.78 -10.42
N GLY A 265 11.88 0.70 -9.36
CA GLY A 265 12.82 -0.41 -9.14
C GLY A 265 12.27 -1.38 -8.11
N LEU A 266 12.24 -2.67 -8.43
CA LEU A 266 11.86 -3.76 -7.54
C LEU A 266 13.05 -4.70 -7.34
N ARG A 267 13.58 -4.73 -6.12
CA ARG A 267 14.61 -5.69 -5.69
C ARG A 267 13.96 -6.73 -4.80
N VAL A 268 14.38 -7.98 -4.93
CA VAL A 268 13.84 -9.08 -4.14
C VAL A 268 14.96 -9.80 -3.43
N VAL A 269 14.73 -10.07 -2.15
CA VAL A 269 15.60 -10.85 -1.28
C VAL A 269 14.83 -12.00 -0.67
N GLY A 270 15.54 -13.06 -0.30
CA GLY A 270 14.99 -14.19 0.41
C GLY A 270 15.97 -14.76 1.43
N ASP A 271 15.63 -15.89 2.03
CA ASP A 271 16.30 -16.56 3.13
C ASP A 271 16.62 -18.05 2.85
#